data_AF-A0A2T3J995-F1
#
_entry.id   AF-A0A2T3J995-F1
#
_cell.length_a   1.000
_cell.length_b   1.000
_cell.length_c   1.000
_cell.angle_alpha   90.00
_cell.angle_beta   90.00
_cell.angle_gamma   90.00
#
_symmetry.space_group_name_H-M   'P 1'
#
loop_
_entity.id
_entity.type
_entity.pdbx_description
1 polymer ?
#
loop_
_entity_poly.entity_id
_entity_poly.type
_entity_poly.pdbx_seq_one_letter_code
_entity_poly.pdbx_strand_id
1 'polypeptide(L)'
;MTIYRAWNSTNPGSQLGQWWSFTRPLGKTADYRKDYEICYQWSPLDKLTRCTLKPGTSVVVGNGQSAKCSEYLSYPVSEKQQVFITNASDATQTCENYDSVMSWERVGD
;
A
#
# COMPACT_ATOMS: atom_id res chain seq x y z
N MET A 1 -13.19 -8.12 -7.24
CA MET A 1 -12.56 -7.75 -5.96
C MET A 1 -11.60 -6.60 -6.21
N THR A 2 -11.73 -5.49 -5.50
CA THR A 2 -10.87 -4.29 -5.68
C THR A 2 -9.68 -4.36 -4.74
N ILE A 3 -8.50 -3.99 -5.23
CA ILE A 3 -7.27 -3.89 -4.46
C ILE A 3 -6.56 -2.56 -4.72
N TYR A 4 -5.76 -2.16 -3.74
CA TYR A 4 -5.10 -0.87 -3.69
C TYR A 4 -3.61 -1.06 -3.41
N ARG A 5 -2.78 -0.21 -4.01
CA ARG A 5 -1.34 -0.15 -3.75
C ARG A 5 -0.87 1.28 -3.76
N ALA A 6 -0.35 1.75 -2.63
CA ALA A 6 0.40 2.99 -2.58
C ALA A 6 1.85 2.73 -3.02
N TRP A 7 2.40 3.60 -3.85
CA TRP A 7 3.71 3.40 -4.47
C TRP A 7 4.44 4.73 -4.71
N ASN A 8 5.68 4.64 -5.19
CA ASN A 8 6.61 5.75 -5.36
C ASN A 8 6.68 6.19 -6.83
N SER A 9 6.24 7.41 -7.15
CA SER A 9 6.30 7.94 -8.53
C SER A 9 7.71 7.96 -9.14
N THR A 10 8.76 8.11 -8.31
CA THR A 10 10.16 8.12 -8.77
C THR A 10 10.68 6.72 -9.13
N ASN A 11 9.91 5.67 -8.81
CA ASN A 11 10.14 4.31 -9.27
C ASN A 11 8.85 3.74 -9.92
N PRO A 12 8.57 4.05 -11.20
CA PRO A 12 7.39 3.56 -11.91
C PRO A 12 7.24 2.04 -11.95
N GLY A 13 8.36 1.30 -11.94
CA GLY A 13 8.34 -0.17 -11.88
C GLY A 13 7.70 -0.71 -10.58
N SER A 14 7.61 0.12 -9.54
CA SER A 14 6.94 -0.24 -8.29
C SER A 14 5.42 -0.16 -8.36
N GLN A 15 4.80 0.39 -9.43
CA GLN A 15 3.35 0.55 -9.56
C GLN A 15 2.59 -0.77 -9.37
N LEU A 16 3.08 -1.86 -9.98
CA LEU A 16 2.47 -3.20 -9.93
C LEU A 16 3.33 -4.19 -9.13
N GLY A 17 3.95 -3.71 -8.05
CA GLY A 17 4.70 -4.57 -7.13
C GLY A 17 3.81 -5.58 -6.39
N GLN A 18 4.41 -6.38 -5.52
CA GLN A 18 3.76 -7.59 -5.01
C GLN A 18 2.78 -7.38 -3.86
N TRP A 19 2.92 -6.29 -3.11
CA TRP A 19 2.16 -6.03 -1.89
C TRP A 19 1.02 -5.04 -2.14
N TRP A 20 -0.18 -5.46 -1.78
CA TRP A 20 -1.45 -4.74 -2.00
C TRP A 20 -2.31 -4.77 -0.73
N SER A 21 -3.38 -3.99 -0.74
CA SER A 21 -4.41 -3.98 0.29
C SER A 21 -5.80 -4.17 -0.32
N PHE A 22 -6.71 -4.80 0.42
CA PHE A 22 -8.14 -4.78 0.10
C PHE A 22 -8.83 -3.47 0.47
N THR A 23 -8.23 -2.68 1.36
CA THR A 23 -8.79 -1.42 1.84
C THR A 23 -8.11 -0.23 1.19
N ARG A 24 -8.91 0.76 0.82
CA ARG A 24 -8.38 2.02 0.31
C ARG A 24 -7.60 2.72 1.44
N PRO A 25 -6.37 3.21 1.20
CA PRO A 25 -5.66 4.05 2.16
C PRO A 25 -6.45 5.33 2.42
N LEU A 26 -6.81 5.59 3.67
CA LEU A 26 -7.55 6.77 4.12
C LEU A 26 -6.95 7.28 5.44
N GLY A 27 -7.14 8.57 5.73
CA GLY A 27 -6.61 9.20 6.94
C GLY A 27 -5.13 9.57 6.82
N LYS A 28 -4.41 9.51 7.95
CA LYS A 28 -3.02 9.97 8.02
C LYS A 28 -2.07 9.01 7.30
N THR A 29 -1.20 9.55 6.45
CA THR A 29 -0.12 8.78 5.80
C THR A 29 0.76 8.04 6.82
N ALA A 30 0.99 8.62 8.00
CA ALA A 30 1.77 7.99 9.07
C ALA A 30 1.11 6.70 9.59
N ASP A 31 -0.21 6.69 9.73
CA ASP A 31 -0.95 5.51 10.19
C ASP A 31 -0.89 4.42 9.13
N TYR A 32 -1.08 4.78 7.85
CA TYR A 32 -0.93 3.83 6.74
C TYR A 32 0.49 3.22 6.67
N ARG A 33 1.54 4.03 6.88
CA ARG A 33 2.92 3.51 6.94
C ARG A 33 3.13 2.51 8.06
N LYS A 34 2.55 2.77 9.24
CA LYS A 34 2.64 1.85 10.38
C LYS A 34 1.86 0.57 10.09
N ASP A 35 0.65 0.70 9.55
CA ASP A 35 -0.26 -0.41 9.27
C ASP A 35 0.29 -1.39 8.21
N TYR A 36 1.09 -0.90 7.26
CA TYR A 36 1.68 -1.69 6.18
C TYR A 36 3.22 -1.73 6.22
N GLU A 37 3.79 -1.33 7.36
CA GLU A 37 5.22 -1.37 7.68
C GLU A 37 6.13 -0.74 6.60
N ILE A 38 5.72 0.42 6.09
CA ILE A 38 6.42 1.13 5.02
C ILE A 38 7.28 2.25 5.59
N CYS A 39 8.60 2.02 5.64
CA CYS A 39 9.56 3.03 6.04
C CYS A 39 9.48 4.29 5.16
N TYR A 40 9.60 5.47 5.77
CA TYR A 40 9.53 6.74 5.05
C TYR A 40 10.62 6.88 3.99
N GLN A 41 11.77 6.25 4.20
CA GLN A 41 12.86 6.24 3.21
C GLN A 41 12.59 5.37 1.99
N TRP A 42 11.68 4.39 2.08
CA TRP A 42 11.46 3.42 1.00
C TRP A 42 10.52 3.94 -0.08
N SER A 43 9.51 4.72 0.33
CA SER A 43 8.50 5.24 -0.59
C SER A 43 7.89 6.52 -0.04
N PRO A 44 7.75 7.59 -0.84
CA PRO A 44 6.99 8.78 -0.47
C PRO A 44 5.48 8.52 -0.36
N LEU A 45 4.96 7.44 -0.97
CA LEU A 45 3.53 7.11 -1.06
C LEU A 45 2.72 8.21 -1.76
N ASP A 46 3.28 8.75 -2.83
CA ASP A 46 2.71 9.87 -3.58
C ASP A 46 1.78 9.42 -4.72
N LYS A 47 1.75 8.12 -5.03
CA LYS A 47 0.81 7.54 -5.98
C LYS A 47 0.00 6.42 -5.35
N LEU A 48 -1.23 6.25 -5.83
CA LEU A 48 -2.11 5.12 -5.50
C LEU A 48 -2.58 4.46 -6.80
N THR A 49 -2.45 3.15 -6.88
CA THR A 49 -3.10 2.35 -7.93
C THR A 49 -4.27 1.59 -7.34
N ARG A 50 -5.43 1.66 -8.00
CA ARG A 50 -6.62 0.85 -7.71
C ARG A 50 -6.84 -0.09 -8.89
N CYS A 51 -6.89 -1.39 -8.66
CA CYS A 51 -7.20 -2.37 -9.69
C CYS A 51 -8.29 -3.33 -9.24
N THR A 52 -8.85 -4.07 -10.19
CA THR A 52 -9.71 -5.23 -9.92
C THR A 52 -8.90 -6.51 -10.13
N LEU A 53 -8.95 -7.45 -9.19
CA LEU A 53 -8.41 -8.80 -9.38
C LEU A 53 -9.22 -9.54 -10.45
N LYS A 54 -8.52 -10.17 -11.39
CA LYS A 54 -9.15 -11.07 -12.36
C LYS A 54 -9.81 -12.27 -11.63
N PRO A 55 -10.97 -12.75 -12.10
CA PRO A 55 -11.57 -13.97 -11.57
C PRO A 55 -10.60 -15.16 -11.67
N GLY A 56 -10.58 -16.02 -10.65
CA GLY A 56 -9.70 -17.18 -10.59
C GLY A 56 -8.25 -16.90 -10.14
N THR A 57 -7.88 -15.64 -9.93
CA THR A 57 -6.57 -15.29 -9.37
C THR A 57 -6.43 -15.81 -7.94
N SER A 58 -5.37 -16.59 -7.70
CA SER A 58 -4.96 -16.98 -6.35
C SER A 58 -4.08 -15.89 -5.73
N VAL A 59 -4.36 -15.54 -4.48
CA VAL A 59 -3.60 -14.56 -3.70
C VAL A 59 -3.26 -15.13 -2.33
N VAL A 60 -2.17 -14.65 -1.73
CA VAL A 60 -1.87 -14.95 -0.33
C VAL A 60 -2.27 -13.75 0.51
N VAL A 61 -3.01 -14.01 1.59
CA VAL A 61 -3.46 -12.97 2.53
C VAL A 61 -2.87 -13.29 3.90
N GLY A 62 -2.20 -12.31 4.50
CA GLY A 62 -1.58 -12.47 5.80
C GLY A 62 -1.11 -11.15 6.36
N ASN A 63 -0.61 -11.17 7.59
CA ASN A 63 -0.06 -9.99 8.22
C ASN A 63 1.21 -9.54 7.49
N GLY A 64 1.50 -8.25 7.58
CA GLY A 64 2.78 -7.69 7.16
C GLY A 64 3.97 -8.29 7.91
N GLN A 65 5.18 -7.94 7.47
CA GLN A 65 6.39 -8.19 8.23
C GLN A 65 6.71 -6.96 9.08
N SER A 66 7.45 -7.14 10.18
CA SER A 66 8.06 -6.00 10.87
C SER A 66 9.10 -5.31 9.99
N ALA A 67 9.27 -4.00 10.15
CA ALA A 67 10.29 -3.23 9.44
C ALA A 67 11.12 -2.39 10.41
N LYS A 68 12.46 -2.50 10.33
CA LYS A 68 13.38 -1.58 11.01
C LYS A 68 13.77 -0.46 10.04
N CYS A 69 13.24 0.73 10.27
CA CYS A 69 13.44 1.88 9.38
C CYS A 69 14.66 2.73 9.75
N SER A 70 14.98 2.83 11.04
CA SER A 70 16.18 3.49 11.55
C SER A 70 16.52 2.97 12.95
N GLU A 71 17.51 3.58 13.61
CA GLU A 71 17.78 3.33 15.04
C GLU A 71 16.57 3.67 15.94
N TYR A 72 15.81 4.70 15.57
CA TYR A 72 14.72 5.26 16.39
C TYR A 72 13.31 4.93 15.86
N LEU A 73 13.20 4.27 14.70
CA LEU A 73 11.93 3.93 14.09
C LEU A 73 11.92 2.46 13.64
N SER A 74 11.01 1.69 14.23
CA SER A 74 10.68 0.33 13.80
C SER A 74 9.17 0.14 13.86
N TYR A 75 8.63 -0.56 12.87
CA TYR A 75 7.25 -1.03 12.87
C TYR A 75 7.24 -2.50 13.30
N PRO A 76 6.47 -2.88 14.34
CA PRO A 76 6.22 -4.28 14.65
C PRO A 76 5.35 -4.90 13.56
N VAL A 77 5.16 -6.22 13.63
CA VAL A 77 4.15 -6.90 12.80
C VAL A 77 2.77 -6.28 13.08
N SER A 78 2.10 -5.85 12.02
CA SER A 78 0.76 -5.27 12.02
C SER A 78 -0.31 -6.36 12.00
N GLU A 79 -1.44 -6.07 12.63
CA GLU A 79 -2.65 -6.89 12.52
C GLU A 79 -3.40 -6.65 11.19
N LYS A 80 -2.99 -5.65 10.40
CA LYS A 80 -3.58 -5.39 9.10
C LYS A 80 -3.12 -6.44 8.09
N GLN A 81 -4.09 -7.02 7.39
CA GLN A 81 -3.82 -7.99 6.36
C GLN A 81 -3.37 -7.31 5.07
N GLN A 82 -2.28 -7.82 4.51
CA GLN A 82 -1.77 -7.48 3.20
C GLN A 82 -2.10 -8.60 2.20
N VAL A 83 -2.15 -8.24 0.93
CA VAL A 83 -2.36 -9.16 -0.18
C VAL A 83 -1.07 -9.27 -0.96
N PHE A 84 -0.53 -10.48 -1.03
CA PHE A 84 0.65 -10.78 -1.83
C PHE A 84 0.26 -11.41 -3.16
N ILE A 85 0.79 -10.85 -4.24
CA ILE A 85 0.58 -11.28 -5.62
C ILE A 85 1.94 -11.35 -6.30
N THR A 86 2.33 -12.52 -6.81
CA THR A 86 3.64 -12.71 -7.46
C THR A 86 3.79 -11.91 -8.75
N ASN A 87 2.75 -11.87 -9.58
CA ASN A 87 2.70 -11.13 -10.84
C ASN A 87 1.39 -10.33 -10.93
N ALA A 88 1.41 -9.10 -10.40
CA ALA A 88 0.23 -8.26 -10.35
C ALA A 88 -0.18 -7.72 -11.74
N SER A 89 0.74 -7.58 -12.69
CA SER A 89 0.42 -7.17 -14.07
C SER A 89 -0.49 -8.16 -14.78
N ASP A 90 -0.31 -9.46 -14.53
CA ASP A 90 -1.16 -10.48 -15.13
C ASP A 90 -2.42 -10.75 -14.31
N ALA A 91 -2.35 -10.56 -13.00
CA ALA A 91 -3.44 -10.87 -12.06
C ALA A 91 -4.53 -9.79 -11.96
N THR A 92 -4.28 -8.58 -12.47
CA THR A 92 -5.15 -7.41 -12.31
C THR A 92 -5.71 -6.88 -13.63
N GLN A 93 -6.84 -6.20 -13.56
CA GLN A 93 -7.52 -5.54 -14.67
C GLN A 93 -8.19 -4.23 -14.20
N THR A 94 -8.58 -3.38 -15.15
CA THR A 94 -9.32 -2.13 -14.87
C THR A 94 -8.61 -1.28 -13.82
N CYS A 95 -7.34 -0.95 -14.08
CA CYS A 95 -6.51 -0.21 -13.16
C CYS A 95 -6.64 1.31 -13.36
N GLU A 96 -6.73 2.04 -12.27
CA GLU A 96 -6.73 3.50 -12.20
C GLU A 96 -5.60 3.99 -11.29
N ASN A 97 -5.03 5.14 -11.62
CA ASN A 97 -3.95 5.75 -10.85
C ASN A 97 -4.40 7.11 -10.31
N TYR A 98 -3.95 7.42 -9.09
CA TYR A 98 -4.24 8.68 -8.41
C TYR A 98 -2.96 9.28 -7.84
N ASP A 99 -2.96 10.61 -7.78
CA ASP A 99 -1.98 11.39 -7.06
C ASP A 99 -2.41 11.57 -5.60
N SER A 100 -1.44 11.46 -4.69
CA SER A 100 -1.62 11.92 -3.32
C SER A 100 -1.62 13.44 -3.32
N VAL A 101 -2.71 14.04 -2.83
CA VAL A 101 -2.84 15.49 -2.70
C VAL A 101 -2.86 15.86 -1.22
N MET A 102 -2.33 17.04 -0.91
CA MET A 102 -2.39 17.58 0.44
C MET A 102 -3.84 17.96 0.78
N SER A 103 -4.30 17.52 1.95
CA SER A 103 -5.58 17.93 2.54
C SER A 103 -5.36 18.24 4.02
N TRP A 104 -6.07 19.24 4.53
CA TRP A 104 -5.99 19.66 5.92
C TRP A 104 -7.26 19.23 6.66
N GLU A 105 -7.09 18.53 7.78
CA GLU A 105 -8.18 18.14 8.67
C GLU A 105 -8.08 18.92 9.99
N ARG A 106 -9.20 19.43 10.50
CA ARG A 106 -9.24 20.06 11.83
C ARG A 106 -8.96 19.00 12.89
N VAL A 107 -8.01 19.27 13.78
CA VAL A 107 -7.71 18.37 14.89
C VAL A 107 -8.62 18.72 16.07
N GLY A 108 -9.65 17.89 16.30
CA GLY A 108 -10.59 18.02 17.43
C GLY A 108 -11.72 19.04 17.24
N ASP A 109 -12.88 18.77 17.84
CA ASP A 109 -13.88 19.80 18.14
C ASP A 109 -13.40 20.66 19.30
#